data_AF-A0A6A4EY34-F1
#
_entry.id   AF-A0A6A4EY34-F1
#
_cell.length_a   1.000
_cell.length_b   1.000
_cell.length_c   1.000
_cell.angle_alpha   90.00
_cell.angle_beta   90.00
_cell.angle_gamma   90.00
#
_symmetry.space_group_name_H-M   'P 1'
#
loop_
_entity.id
_entity.type
_entity.pdbx_description
1 polymer ?
#
loop_
_entity_poly.entity_id
_entity_poly.type
_entity_poly.pdbx_seq_one_letter_code
_entity_poly.pdbx_strand_id
1 'polypeptide(L)'
;MPRFKSTEVVQLSSCAFTVWWVILLGVHVVVAFYNVVYGYYYWNLTNAYLNVLLVSFEIGLPPENDRAIAIIHIIMAVLHGVCILLMLGGSIWQRSLAFTPWASCNAEVKTEEVKPDRTSSTIARSFSKMYDTLSDRDGLLGVNGKHFHAIQTCREIVETALQTRQAYRMSVLLPRTLLNRFYIILIAVNCWAPAVVNTWFFQRDEARKRYAVIVLDCALGLMACVGVVVIVVLGYTGDFDLKLGGFDYLTWYNDEWMARAYNEFQVVIVVSWMDLASRTFFSLDFPPTVYDVEFCVTNLRELPDDLDTKWAQNLLLQFEYSQLTVVDPVLIRLGPGYLALTGNPITELPPDIFEIDNTYLIGISDMDIHELPRNVTKLSATLAWVFMRETNVSFFWDWADELVERMNPSSPWIAGYSPYCEDLAKIENGTATAFSVTLSPEYSQTLMDPSAKNIEVIGTAVNCKATTRLPSGGGVFHPLFYEDSINAISTPPALLRPIN
;
A
#
# COMPACT_ATOMS: atom_id res chain seq x y z
N MET A 1 -25.63 25.45 -6.07
CA MET A 1 -24.45 25.20 -5.21
C MET A 1 -23.47 24.32 -5.98
N PRO A 2 -22.16 24.59 -5.98
CA PRO A 2 -21.19 23.78 -6.73
C PRO A 2 -21.07 22.37 -6.14
N ARG A 3 -21.09 21.33 -7.00
CA ARG A 3 -20.69 19.97 -6.62
C ARG A 3 -19.17 19.93 -6.48
N PHE A 4 -18.66 19.68 -5.28
CA PHE A 4 -17.24 19.38 -5.06
C PHE A 4 -16.95 17.90 -5.39
N LYS A 5 -15.91 17.62 -6.20
CA LYS A 5 -15.41 16.27 -6.50
C LYS A 5 -14.89 15.61 -5.21
N SER A 6 -15.07 14.29 -5.07
CA SER A 6 -14.29 13.48 -4.12
C SER A 6 -12.87 13.31 -4.64
N THR A 7 -11.87 13.24 -3.75
CA THR A 7 -10.46 13.05 -4.13
C THR A 7 -9.90 11.75 -3.57
N GLU A 8 -9.32 10.94 -4.45
CA GLU A 8 -8.72 9.64 -4.13
C GLU A 8 -7.25 9.73 -3.68
N VAL A 9 -6.65 10.93 -3.77
CA VAL A 9 -5.30 11.23 -3.30
C VAL A 9 -5.32 12.52 -2.49
N VAL A 10 -4.61 12.54 -1.36
CA VAL A 10 -4.40 13.76 -0.57
C VAL A 10 -3.41 14.67 -1.30
N GLN A 11 -3.92 15.57 -2.14
CA GLN A 11 -3.10 16.63 -2.74
C GLN A 11 -2.64 17.62 -1.66
N LEU A 12 -1.38 17.50 -1.26
CA LEU A 12 -0.68 18.45 -0.40
C LEU A 12 -0.04 19.54 -1.28
N SER A 13 -0.16 20.80 -0.87
CA SER A 13 0.68 21.87 -1.45
C SER A 13 2.15 21.60 -1.14
N SER A 14 3.09 22.14 -1.92
CA SER A 14 4.54 21.93 -1.67
C SER A 14 4.96 22.37 -0.26
N CYS A 15 4.30 23.40 0.30
CA CYS A 15 4.47 23.81 1.69
C CYS A 15 3.94 22.77 2.69
N ALA A 16 2.73 22.25 2.47
CA ALA A 16 2.16 21.20 3.32
C ALA A 16 2.97 19.89 3.24
N PHE A 17 3.43 19.49 2.05
CA PHE A 17 4.31 18.35 1.86
C PHE A 17 5.65 18.53 2.59
N THR A 18 6.27 19.73 2.49
CA THR A 18 7.49 20.06 3.24
C THR A 18 7.26 19.95 4.75
N VAL A 19 6.15 20.49 5.26
CA VAL A 19 5.78 20.40 6.68
C VAL A 19 5.60 18.93 7.09
N TRP A 20 4.90 18.11 6.31
CA TRP A 20 4.69 16.70 6.62
C TRP A 20 5.96 15.86 6.55
N TRP A 21 6.84 16.11 5.57
CA TRP A 21 8.15 15.47 5.50
C TRP A 21 9.01 15.81 6.73
N VAL A 22 9.01 17.07 7.18
CA VAL A 22 9.71 17.50 8.41
C VAL A 22 9.10 16.86 9.66
N ILE A 23 7.76 16.77 9.74
CA ILE A 23 7.07 16.10 10.86
C ILE A 23 7.44 14.62 10.91
N LEU A 24 7.34 13.88 9.80
CA LEU A 24 7.62 12.45 9.74
C LEU A 24 9.11 12.14 10.01
N LEU A 25 10.02 12.95 9.48
CA LEU A 25 11.45 12.87 9.83
C LEU A 25 11.64 13.12 11.33
N GLY A 26 11.00 14.15 11.88
CA GLY A 26 11.05 14.49 13.29
C GLY A 26 10.55 13.36 14.20
N VAL A 27 9.43 12.71 13.83
CA VAL A 27 8.91 11.53 14.52
C VAL A 27 9.95 10.40 14.52
N HIS A 28 10.48 10.02 13.36
CA HIS A 28 11.51 8.98 13.31
C HIS A 28 12.77 9.34 14.11
N VAL A 29 13.22 10.59 14.07
CA VAL A 29 14.37 11.06 14.87
C VAL A 29 14.09 10.97 16.37
N VAL A 30 12.91 11.40 16.83
CA VAL A 30 12.50 11.32 18.25
C VAL A 30 12.42 9.87 18.71
N VAL A 31 11.77 8.99 17.93
CA VAL A 31 11.62 7.57 18.30
C VAL A 31 12.94 6.82 18.21
N ALA A 32 13.78 7.09 17.22
CA ALA A 32 15.14 6.54 17.14
C ALA A 32 15.98 6.97 18.34
N PHE A 33 15.99 8.26 18.68
CA PHE A 33 16.74 8.78 19.83
C PHE A 33 16.25 8.19 21.15
N TYR A 34 14.94 8.13 21.37
CA TYR A 34 14.33 7.49 22.55
C TYR A 34 14.79 6.04 22.69
N ASN A 35 14.75 5.26 21.61
CA ASN A 35 15.19 3.87 21.58
C ASN A 35 16.72 3.72 21.77
N VAL A 36 17.55 4.62 21.23
CA VAL A 36 19.00 4.66 21.51
C VAL A 36 19.26 4.92 22.98
N VAL A 37 18.55 5.87 23.61
CA VAL A 37 18.69 6.19 25.04
C VAL A 37 18.27 5.00 25.90
N TYR A 38 17.13 4.36 25.61
CA TYR A 38 16.70 3.14 26.31
C TYR A 38 17.68 1.98 26.14
N GLY A 39 18.15 1.75 24.91
CA GLY A 39 19.14 0.72 24.60
C GLY A 39 20.44 0.95 25.36
N TYR A 40 20.99 2.16 25.31
CA TYR A 40 22.18 2.55 26.07
C TYR A 40 21.98 2.43 27.58
N TYR A 41 20.84 2.88 28.10
CA TYR A 41 20.52 2.81 29.53
C TYR A 41 20.52 1.35 30.01
N TYR A 42 19.71 0.49 29.41
CA TYR A 42 19.67 -0.95 29.75
C TYR A 42 21.00 -1.67 29.51
N TRP A 43 21.80 -1.25 28.52
CA TRP A 43 23.12 -1.84 28.26
C TRP A 43 24.14 -1.58 29.40
N ASN A 44 23.94 -0.51 30.17
CA ASN A 44 24.82 -0.10 31.26
C ASN A 44 24.15 -0.26 32.65
N LEU A 45 22.82 -0.42 32.70
CA LEU A 45 22.01 -0.44 33.91
C LEU A 45 22.53 -1.43 34.95
N THR A 46 22.87 -2.65 34.54
CA THR A 46 23.37 -3.71 35.43
C THR A 46 24.54 -3.28 36.32
N ASN A 47 25.36 -2.32 35.87
CA ASN A 47 26.53 -1.78 36.59
C ASN A 47 26.26 -0.43 37.31
N ALA A 48 25.08 0.15 37.18
CA ALA A 48 24.73 1.46 37.72
C ALA A 48 24.20 1.36 39.16
N TYR A 49 24.47 2.38 39.98
CA TYR A 49 23.93 2.49 41.35
C TYR A 49 22.39 2.43 41.36
N LEU A 50 21.75 3.08 40.38
CA LEU A 50 20.28 3.05 40.23
C LEU A 50 19.71 1.63 40.08
N ASN A 51 20.45 0.67 39.52
CA ASN A 51 19.97 -0.71 39.43
C ASN A 51 19.90 -1.42 40.78
N VAL A 52 20.82 -1.10 41.71
CA VAL A 52 20.75 -1.62 43.09
C VAL A 52 19.45 -1.19 43.75
N LEU A 53 19.03 0.07 43.53
CA LEU A 53 17.76 0.60 44.03
C LEU A 53 16.56 -0.05 43.34
N LEU A 54 16.55 -0.12 42.00
CA LEU A 54 15.46 -0.75 41.24
C LEU A 54 15.24 -2.22 41.67
N VAL A 55 16.31 -3.00 41.84
CA VAL A 55 16.24 -4.37 42.35
C VAL A 55 15.75 -4.42 43.79
N SER A 56 16.22 -3.53 44.67
CA SER A 56 15.80 -3.49 46.09
C SER A 56 14.31 -3.15 46.28
N PHE A 57 13.72 -2.43 45.33
CA PHE A 57 12.30 -2.08 45.31
C PHE A 57 11.46 -2.93 44.34
N GLU A 58 12.02 -4.00 43.75
CA GLU A 58 11.35 -4.87 42.78
C GLU A 58 10.75 -4.12 41.55
N ILE A 59 11.36 -2.98 41.17
CA ILE A 59 10.93 -2.13 40.06
C ILE A 59 11.58 -2.61 38.75
N GLY A 60 10.86 -3.43 37.99
CA GLY A 60 11.27 -3.86 36.64
C GLY A 60 11.42 -5.37 36.49
N LEU A 61 11.82 -5.81 35.29
CA LEU A 61 12.29 -7.17 35.08
C LEU A 61 13.65 -7.41 35.78
N PRO A 62 13.98 -8.66 36.19
CA PRO A 62 15.26 -8.98 36.81
C PRO A 62 16.47 -8.63 35.91
N PRO A 63 17.62 -8.18 36.45
CA PRO A 63 18.76 -7.65 35.67
C PRO A 63 19.38 -8.59 34.63
N GLU A 64 19.18 -9.91 34.78
CA GLU A 64 19.55 -10.90 33.77
C GLU A 64 18.90 -10.63 32.40
N ASN A 65 17.76 -9.92 32.38
CA ASN A 65 17.01 -9.55 31.17
C ASN A 65 17.46 -8.20 30.57
N ASP A 66 18.25 -7.38 31.29
CA ASP A 66 18.67 -6.04 30.86
C ASP A 66 19.25 -6.04 29.44
N ARG A 67 20.12 -7.01 29.16
CA ARG A 67 20.78 -7.17 27.85
C ARG A 67 19.78 -7.44 26.72
N ALA A 68 18.77 -8.28 26.97
CA ALA A 68 17.75 -8.59 25.98
C ALA A 68 16.82 -7.37 25.73
N ILE A 69 16.45 -6.64 26.79
CA ILE A 69 15.69 -5.40 26.69
C ILE A 69 16.47 -4.35 25.90
N ALA A 70 17.78 -4.20 26.17
CA ALA A 70 18.66 -3.29 25.43
C ALA A 70 18.74 -3.63 23.94
N ILE A 71 18.93 -4.91 23.59
CA ILE A 71 19.01 -5.38 22.20
C ILE A 71 17.72 -5.06 21.44
N ILE A 72 16.54 -5.26 22.06
CA ILE A 72 15.25 -4.97 21.43
C ILE A 72 15.11 -3.47 21.11
N HIS A 73 15.48 -2.57 22.03
CA HIS A 73 15.49 -1.14 21.75
C HIS A 73 16.55 -0.73 20.71
N ILE A 74 17.73 -1.37 20.70
CA ILE A 74 18.75 -1.13 19.67
C ILE A 74 18.22 -1.53 18.28
N ILE A 75 17.48 -2.64 18.15
CA ILE A 75 16.85 -3.05 16.90
C ILE A 75 15.82 -2.01 16.43
N MET A 76 14.94 -1.53 17.33
CA MET A 76 13.97 -0.47 17.00
C MET A 76 14.66 0.83 16.57
N ALA A 77 15.73 1.24 17.27
CA ALA A 77 16.55 2.39 16.89
C ALA A 77 17.18 2.23 15.50
N VAL A 78 17.68 1.04 15.16
CA VAL A 78 18.24 0.76 13.83
C VAL A 78 17.16 0.82 12.75
N LEU A 79 15.96 0.28 12.98
CA LEU A 79 14.85 0.35 12.01
C LEU A 79 14.48 1.81 11.69
N HIS A 80 14.26 2.65 12.70
CA HIS A 80 14.01 4.08 12.48
C HIS A 80 15.22 4.82 11.92
N GLY A 81 16.44 4.42 12.28
CA GLY A 81 17.68 4.91 11.68
C GLY A 81 17.75 4.65 10.17
N VAL A 82 17.31 3.48 9.71
CA VAL A 82 17.18 3.16 8.28
C VAL A 82 16.14 4.07 7.62
N CYS A 83 14.97 4.29 8.23
CA CYS A 83 13.98 5.25 7.71
C CYS A 83 14.56 6.67 7.55
N ILE A 84 15.27 7.17 8.57
CA ILE A 84 15.95 8.48 8.53
C ILE A 84 16.98 8.54 7.39
N LEU A 85 17.79 7.50 7.23
CA LEU A 85 18.80 7.42 6.17
C LEU A 85 18.17 7.33 4.76
N LEU A 86 17.03 6.65 4.61
CA LEU A 86 16.28 6.60 3.35
C LEU A 86 15.68 7.96 3.00
N MET A 87 15.08 8.66 3.97
CA MET A 87 14.52 10.00 3.79
C MET A 87 15.60 11.04 3.46
N LEU A 88 16.65 11.13 4.29
CA LEU A 88 17.74 12.10 4.10
C LEU A 88 18.58 11.75 2.87
N GLY A 89 18.99 10.50 2.73
CA GLY A 89 19.79 10.02 1.61
C GLY A 89 19.07 10.16 0.28
N GLY A 90 17.78 9.82 0.23
CA GLY A 90 16.96 10.03 -0.96
C GLY A 90 16.77 11.50 -1.29
N SER A 91 16.54 12.35 -0.28
CA SER A 91 16.39 13.78 -0.52
C SER A 91 17.67 14.46 -1.02
N ILE A 92 18.84 14.03 -0.52
CA ILE A 92 20.15 14.48 -0.99
C ILE A 92 20.42 13.98 -2.42
N TRP A 93 20.12 12.71 -2.71
CA TRP A 93 20.31 12.10 -4.02
C TRP A 93 19.48 12.78 -5.11
N GLN A 94 18.21 13.05 -4.82
CA GLN A 94 17.24 13.60 -5.77
C GLN A 94 17.20 15.15 -5.78
N ARG A 95 17.84 15.81 -4.81
CA ARG A 95 17.83 17.28 -4.61
C ARG A 95 16.43 17.87 -4.35
N SER A 96 15.48 17.03 -3.97
CA SER A 96 14.09 17.34 -3.62
C SER A 96 13.72 16.57 -2.35
N LEU A 97 12.64 16.92 -1.64
CA LEU A 97 12.25 16.18 -0.43
C LEU A 97 11.61 14.84 -0.82
N ALA A 98 12.19 13.73 -0.36
CA ALA A 98 11.81 12.37 -0.69
C ALA A 98 11.84 11.45 0.53
N PHE A 99 11.05 10.37 0.51
CA PHE A 99 11.01 9.40 1.61
C PHE A 99 11.97 8.21 1.42
N THR A 100 12.36 7.91 0.17
CA THR A 100 13.33 6.85 -0.17
C THR A 100 14.22 7.28 -1.35
N PRO A 101 15.40 6.68 -1.55
CA PRO A 101 16.31 7.06 -2.63
C PRO A 101 15.82 6.74 -4.05
N TRP A 102 14.88 5.80 -4.18
CA TRP A 102 14.44 5.25 -5.46
C TRP A 102 13.17 5.90 -6.03
N ALA A 103 12.53 6.79 -5.26
CA ALA A 103 11.36 7.58 -5.69
C ALA A 103 11.75 8.73 -6.65
N SER A 104 12.20 8.42 -7.87
CA SER A 104 12.77 9.40 -8.80
C SER A 104 11.78 10.51 -9.20
N CYS A 105 12.09 11.76 -8.82
CA CYS A 105 11.36 12.96 -9.26
C CYS A 105 11.85 13.54 -10.61
N ASN A 106 12.78 12.88 -11.31
CA ASN A 106 13.43 13.45 -12.50
C ASN A 106 12.83 12.91 -13.81
N ALA A 107 11.86 13.64 -14.34
CA ALA A 107 11.44 13.54 -15.73
C ALA A 107 12.48 14.19 -16.67
N GLU A 108 13.59 13.50 -16.94
CA GLU A 108 14.49 13.86 -18.03
C GLU A 108 15.06 12.62 -18.72
N VAL A 109 14.67 12.43 -19.99
CA VAL A 109 15.02 11.26 -20.80
C VAL A 109 16.50 11.26 -21.12
N LYS A 110 17.27 10.32 -20.53
CA LYS A 110 18.50 9.80 -21.12
C LYS A 110 18.60 8.29 -20.96
N THR A 111 18.44 7.61 -22.09
CA THR A 111 18.77 6.21 -22.29
C THR A 111 20.28 6.03 -22.22
N GLU A 112 20.81 5.66 -21.05
CA GLU A 112 22.12 5.02 -20.93
C GLU A 112 21.97 3.71 -20.18
N GLU A 113 22.51 2.63 -20.75
CA GLU A 113 22.54 1.31 -20.11
C GLU A 113 23.35 1.37 -18.80
N VAL A 114 22.65 1.31 -17.66
CA VAL A 114 23.32 1.18 -16.36
C VAL A 114 23.93 -0.21 -16.27
N LYS A 115 25.23 -0.31 -16.62
CA LYS A 115 26.04 -1.49 -16.31
C LYS A 115 25.95 -1.81 -14.82
N PRO A 116 25.86 -3.11 -14.44
CA PRO A 116 25.62 -3.48 -13.05
C PRO A 116 26.80 -3.02 -12.17
N ASP A 117 26.54 -2.06 -11.28
CA ASP A 117 27.56 -1.58 -10.37
C ASP A 117 27.97 -2.69 -9.39
N ARG A 118 29.28 -2.82 -9.20
CA ARG A 118 29.93 -4.03 -8.68
C ARG A 118 30.02 -4.05 -7.15
N THR A 119 29.18 -3.25 -6.50
CA THR A 119 29.30 -2.80 -5.10
C THR A 119 28.08 -3.14 -4.23
N SER A 120 26.94 -3.54 -4.82
CA SER A 120 25.77 -3.94 -4.01
C SER A 120 26.08 -5.23 -3.23
N SER A 121 26.13 -5.16 -1.90
CA SER A 121 26.39 -6.36 -1.09
C SER A 121 25.27 -7.39 -1.26
N THR A 122 25.62 -8.68 -1.24
CA THR A 122 24.65 -9.78 -1.33
C THR A 122 23.57 -9.70 -0.24
N ILE A 123 23.93 -9.14 0.92
CA ILE A 123 23.04 -8.88 2.05
C ILE A 123 21.96 -7.86 1.68
N ALA A 124 22.31 -6.74 1.04
CA ALA A 124 21.33 -5.73 0.62
C ALA A 124 20.30 -6.30 -0.38
N ARG A 125 20.74 -7.16 -1.31
CA ARG A 125 19.86 -7.83 -2.28
C ARG A 125 18.96 -8.89 -1.63
N SER A 126 19.45 -9.55 -0.58
CA SER A 126 18.64 -10.50 0.20
C SER A 126 17.62 -9.80 1.10
N PHE A 127 17.98 -8.63 1.65
CA PHE A 127 17.07 -7.81 2.45
C PHE A 127 15.99 -7.16 1.59
N SER A 128 16.31 -6.62 0.39
CA SER A 128 15.26 -6.15 -0.52
C SER A 128 14.33 -7.31 -0.84
N LYS A 129 14.82 -8.43 -1.36
CA LYS A 129 13.94 -9.53 -1.79
C LYS A 129 13.01 -10.05 -0.68
N MET A 130 13.47 -10.10 0.57
CA MET A 130 12.65 -10.49 1.72
C MET A 130 11.69 -9.38 2.17
N TYR A 131 12.11 -8.12 2.11
CA TYR A 131 11.26 -6.95 2.32
C TYR A 131 10.16 -6.90 1.26
N ASP A 132 10.52 -6.95 -0.02
CA ASP A 132 9.63 -7.00 -1.18
C ASP A 132 8.59 -8.14 -1.01
N THR A 133 8.99 -9.34 -0.55
CA THR A 133 8.05 -10.47 -0.32
C THR A 133 7.07 -10.29 0.85
N LEU A 134 7.45 -9.52 1.89
CA LEU A 134 6.61 -9.29 3.09
C LEU A 134 5.80 -7.98 3.02
N SER A 135 6.34 -7.01 2.29
CA SER A 135 5.95 -5.59 2.20
C SER A 135 5.31 -5.27 0.83
N ASP A 136 5.17 -6.25 -0.06
CA ASP A 136 4.30 -6.18 -1.23
C ASP A 136 2.84 -5.91 -0.84
N ARG A 137 2.03 -5.31 -1.72
CA ARG A 137 0.58 -5.11 -1.44
C ARG A 137 -0.21 -6.40 -1.39
N ASP A 138 0.24 -7.40 -2.12
CA ASP A 138 -0.31 -8.76 -2.14
C ASP A 138 0.40 -9.67 -1.11
N GLY A 139 1.48 -9.16 -0.50
CA GLY A 139 2.23 -9.79 0.56
C GLY A 139 1.42 -9.90 1.85
N LEU A 140 1.96 -10.66 2.82
CA LEU A 140 1.22 -11.01 4.04
C LEU A 140 0.77 -9.78 4.86
N LEU A 141 1.49 -8.66 4.77
CA LEU A 141 1.22 -7.39 5.47
C LEU A 141 0.85 -6.24 4.50
N GLY A 142 0.55 -6.56 3.25
CA GLY A 142 0.19 -5.60 2.21
C GLY A 142 -1.23 -5.06 2.35
N VAL A 143 -1.48 -3.86 1.80
CA VAL A 143 -2.79 -3.18 1.89
C VAL A 143 -3.92 -3.93 1.15
N ASN A 144 -3.61 -4.87 0.24
CA ASN A 144 -4.57 -5.70 -0.49
C ASN A 144 -4.37 -7.20 -0.25
N GLY A 145 -3.51 -7.59 0.70
CA GLY A 145 -3.35 -9.00 1.05
C GLY A 145 -4.71 -9.60 1.39
N LYS A 146 -4.98 -10.86 1.03
CA LYS A 146 -6.28 -11.55 1.25
C LYS A 146 -6.83 -11.46 2.69
N HIS A 147 -5.95 -11.19 3.65
CA HIS A 147 -6.29 -11.04 5.06
C HIS A 147 -6.33 -9.58 5.53
N PHE A 148 -6.18 -8.56 4.68
CA PHE A 148 -6.00 -7.15 5.09
C PHE A 148 -7.07 -6.65 6.07
N HIS A 149 -8.36 -6.81 5.76
CA HIS A 149 -9.42 -6.42 6.70
C HIS A 149 -9.39 -7.24 8.00
N ALA A 150 -9.00 -8.52 7.95
CA ALA A 150 -8.80 -9.33 9.15
C ALA A 150 -7.54 -8.91 9.93
N ILE A 151 -6.47 -8.48 9.26
CA ILE A 151 -5.21 -8.00 9.85
C ILE A 151 -5.42 -6.63 10.47
N GLN A 152 -6.06 -5.68 9.79
CA GLN A 152 -6.42 -4.38 10.36
C GLN A 152 -7.42 -4.57 11.51
N THR A 153 -8.46 -5.38 11.37
CA THR A 153 -9.39 -5.65 12.50
C THR A 153 -8.67 -6.31 13.67
N CYS A 154 -7.78 -7.27 13.43
CA CYS A 154 -6.92 -7.86 14.47
C CYS A 154 -5.96 -6.83 15.06
N ARG A 155 -5.38 -5.92 14.26
CA ARG A 155 -4.49 -4.84 14.70
C ARG A 155 -5.25 -3.90 15.64
N GLU A 156 -6.41 -3.40 15.23
CA GLU A 156 -7.30 -2.52 16.02
C GLU A 156 -7.76 -3.22 17.32
N ILE A 157 -8.06 -4.52 17.28
CA ILE A 157 -8.42 -5.32 18.47
C ILE A 157 -7.21 -5.47 19.41
N VAL A 158 -6.03 -5.81 18.88
CA VAL A 158 -4.79 -5.97 19.64
C VAL A 158 -4.39 -4.62 20.25
N GLU A 159 -4.35 -3.57 19.45
CA GLU A 159 -4.15 -2.18 19.85
C GLU A 159 -5.12 -1.79 20.96
N THR A 160 -6.43 -1.93 20.75
CA THR A 160 -7.44 -1.57 21.77
C THR A 160 -7.22 -2.36 23.06
N ALA A 161 -6.85 -3.65 23.00
CA ALA A 161 -6.55 -4.46 24.17
C ALA A 161 -5.25 -4.00 24.88
N LEU A 162 -4.20 -3.68 24.13
CA LEU A 162 -2.92 -3.17 24.65
C LEU A 162 -3.08 -1.75 25.22
N GLN A 163 -3.83 -0.87 24.56
CA GLN A 163 -4.18 0.46 25.06
C GLN A 163 -5.08 0.38 26.30
N THR A 164 -6.05 -0.53 26.36
CA THR A 164 -6.88 -0.77 27.56
C THR A 164 -6.02 -1.23 28.74
N ARG A 165 -5.08 -2.15 28.51
CA ARG A 165 -4.11 -2.59 29.54
C ARG A 165 -3.21 -1.44 29.99
N GLN A 166 -2.75 -0.60 29.07
CA GLN A 166 -1.97 0.60 29.40
C GLN A 166 -2.80 1.63 30.16
N ALA A 167 -4.07 1.88 29.80
CA ALA A 167 -4.98 2.76 30.52
C ALA A 167 -5.17 2.31 31.97
N TYR A 168 -5.43 1.01 32.20
CA TYR A 168 -5.48 0.43 33.54
C TYR A 168 -4.16 0.64 34.30
N ARG A 169 -3.02 0.31 33.70
CA ARG A 169 -1.70 0.53 34.29
C ARG A 169 -1.47 2.00 34.67
N MET A 170 -1.74 2.95 33.78
CA MET A 170 -1.57 4.38 34.07
C MET A 170 -2.57 4.87 35.12
N SER A 171 -3.75 4.26 35.25
CA SER A 171 -4.71 4.58 36.32
C SER A 171 -4.23 4.16 37.71
N VAL A 172 -3.35 3.15 37.79
CA VAL A 172 -2.73 2.68 39.04
C VAL A 172 -1.38 3.38 39.31
N LEU A 173 -0.56 3.60 38.26
CA LEU A 173 0.84 4.00 38.40
C LEU A 173 1.16 5.49 38.16
N LEU A 174 0.24 6.30 37.63
CA LEU A 174 0.44 7.75 37.48
C LEU A 174 -0.31 8.53 38.58
N PRO A 175 0.33 8.83 39.73
CA PRO A 175 -0.30 9.61 40.82
C PRO A 175 -0.57 11.07 40.44
N ARG A 176 0.12 11.60 39.42
CA ARG A 176 -0.12 12.95 38.88
C ARG A 176 -1.48 13.00 38.18
N THR A 177 -2.51 13.44 38.90
CA THR A 177 -3.91 13.50 38.42
C THR A 177 -4.09 14.23 37.09
N LEU A 178 -3.33 15.31 36.81
CA LEU A 178 -3.37 16.00 35.52
C LEU A 178 -2.78 15.16 34.38
N LEU A 179 -1.65 14.51 34.59
CA LEU A 179 -0.99 13.67 33.58
C LEU A 179 -1.79 12.38 33.33
N ASN A 180 -2.33 11.78 34.38
CA ASN A 180 -3.24 10.64 34.30
C ASN A 180 -4.53 10.98 33.52
N ARG A 181 -5.19 12.11 33.82
CA ARG A 181 -6.35 12.59 33.06
C ARG A 181 -6.00 12.86 31.60
N PHE A 182 -4.87 13.51 31.34
CA PHE A 182 -4.37 13.74 29.99
C PHE A 182 -4.18 12.41 29.23
N TYR A 183 -3.59 11.40 29.86
CA TYR A 183 -3.40 10.06 29.27
C TYR A 183 -4.73 9.35 28.95
N ILE A 184 -5.71 9.43 29.86
CA ILE A 184 -7.05 8.85 29.64
C ILE A 184 -7.77 9.57 28.49
N ILE A 185 -7.67 10.90 28.42
CA ILE A 185 -8.19 11.69 27.29
C ILE A 185 -7.49 11.30 25.99
N LEU A 186 -6.17 11.11 26.00
CA LEU A 186 -5.38 10.72 24.83
C LEU A 186 -5.87 9.38 24.24
N ILE A 187 -6.07 8.36 25.08
CA ILE A 187 -6.62 7.06 24.67
C ILE A 187 -8.08 7.18 24.21
N ALA A 188 -8.91 7.95 24.91
CA ALA A 188 -10.30 8.15 24.50
C ALA A 188 -10.39 8.84 23.12
N VAL A 189 -9.52 9.81 22.85
CA VAL A 189 -9.40 10.46 21.55
C VAL A 189 -8.86 9.49 20.49
N ASN A 190 -7.90 8.60 20.80
CA ASN A 190 -7.44 7.61 19.82
C ASN A 190 -8.54 6.61 19.45
N CYS A 191 -9.24 6.07 20.45
CA CYS A 191 -10.37 5.18 20.27
C CYS A 191 -11.52 5.82 19.47
N TRP A 192 -11.76 7.13 19.65
CA TRP A 192 -12.81 7.85 18.94
C TRP A 192 -12.35 8.45 17.61
N ALA A 193 -11.05 8.56 17.35
CA ALA A 193 -10.49 9.20 16.16
C ALA A 193 -11.01 8.55 14.85
N PRO A 194 -10.96 7.22 14.65
CA PRO A 194 -11.53 6.59 13.46
C PRO A 194 -13.02 6.88 13.30
N ALA A 195 -13.80 6.79 14.38
CA ALA A 195 -15.26 7.00 14.34
C ALA A 195 -15.62 8.47 14.03
N VAL A 196 -14.98 9.43 14.69
CA VAL A 196 -15.21 10.87 14.50
C VAL A 196 -14.72 11.36 13.15
N VAL A 197 -13.56 10.89 12.68
CA VAL A 197 -13.07 11.24 11.34
C VAL A 197 -13.99 10.65 10.26
N ASN A 198 -14.43 9.39 10.39
CA ASN A 198 -15.30 8.78 9.39
C ASN A 198 -16.72 9.37 9.36
N THR A 199 -17.25 9.84 10.50
CA THR A 199 -18.64 10.36 10.58
C THR A 199 -18.76 11.87 10.42
N TRP A 200 -17.85 12.68 10.97
CA TRP A 200 -18.02 14.15 11.06
C TRP A 200 -17.07 14.95 10.17
N PHE A 201 -15.88 14.41 9.85
CA PHE A 201 -14.89 15.09 9.02
C PHE A 201 -14.76 14.44 7.64
N PHE A 202 -14.30 15.23 6.66
CA PHE A 202 -13.96 14.76 5.31
C PHE A 202 -15.00 13.82 4.65
N GLN A 203 -16.31 13.97 4.94
CA GLN A 203 -17.37 13.01 4.56
C GLN A 203 -17.42 12.63 3.06
N ARG A 204 -16.80 13.42 2.19
CA ARG A 204 -16.75 13.26 0.73
C ARG A 204 -15.31 13.16 0.18
N ASP A 205 -14.33 12.81 0.99
CA ASP A 205 -12.90 12.77 0.65
C ASP A 205 -12.22 11.63 1.44
N GLU A 206 -12.34 10.42 0.91
CA GLU A 206 -11.86 9.18 1.56
C GLU A 206 -10.34 9.17 1.75
N ALA A 207 -9.59 9.79 0.83
CA ALA A 207 -8.14 9.90 0.97
C ALA A 207 -7.76 10.75 2.19
N ARG A 208 -8.42 11.90 2.40
CA ARG A 208 -8.21 12.71 3.61
C ARG A 208 -8.70 12.03 4.87
N LYS A 209 -9.78 11.24 4.84
CA LYS A 209 -10.20 10.41 5.99
C LYS A 209 -9.09 9.44 6.40
N ARG A 210 -8.66 8.57 5.47
CA ARG A 210 -7.64 7.54 5.72
C ARG A 210 -6.33 8.16 6.20
N TYR A 211 -5.88 9.23 5.56
CA TYR A 211 -4.70 9.98 5.96
C TYR A 211 -4.84 10.60 7.36
N ALA A 212 -5.96 11.27 7.65
CA ALA A 212 -6.20 11.88 8.95
C ALA A 212 -6.29 10.84 10.09
N VAL A 213 -6.88 9.66 9.84
CA VAL A 213 -6.89 8.56 10.81
C VAL A 213 -5.47 8.08 11.11
N ILE A 214 -4.69 7.72 10.08
CA ILE A 214 -3.31 7.21 10.25
C ILE A 214 -2.41 8.23 10.95
N VAL A 215 -2.50 9.51 10.57
CA VAL A 215 -1.70 10.60 11.18
C VAL A 215 -2.11 10.84 12.64
N LEU A 216 -3.41 10.84 12.93
CA LEU A 216 -3.92 11.07 14.28
C LEU A 216 -3.54 9.91 15.20
N ASP A 217 -3.68 8.67 14.71
CA ASP A 217 -3.26 7.46 15.40
C ASP A 217 -1.76 7.46 15.73
N CYS A 218 -0.90 7.64 14.72
CA CYS A 218 0.55 7.77 14.92
C CYS A 218 0.93 8.88 15.92
N ALA A 219 0.25 10.03 15.89
CA ALA A 219 0.54 11.14 16.79
C ALA A 219 0.10 10.86 18.25
N LEU A 220 -1.05 10.22 18.44
CA LEU A 220 -1.59 9.88 19.75
C LEU A 220 -0.83 8.69 20.36
N GLY A 221 -0.49 7.67 19.57
CA GLY A 221 0.38 6.55 19.94
C GLY A 221 1.78 7.03 20.38
N LEU A 222 2.42 7.92 19.60
CA LEU A 222 3.70 8.53 19.97
C LEU A 222 3.62 9.29 21.31
N MET A 223 2.56 10.08 21.52
CA MET A 223 2.37 10.81 22.77
C MET A 223 2.09 9.87 23.96
N ALA A 224 1.40 8.75 23.73
CA ALA A 224 1.10 7.76 24.75
C ALA A 224 2.35 6.98 25.17
N CYS A 225 3.14 6.51 24.20
CA CYS A 225 4.27 5.61 24.45
C CYS A 225 5.59 6.34 24.74
N VAL A 226 5.86 7.48 24.11
CA VAL A 226 7.08 8.27 24.30
C VAL A 226 6.81 9.53 25.10
N GLY A 227 5.81 10.33 24.71
CA GLY A 227 5.56 11.66 25.30
C GLY A 227 5.34 11.63 26.81
N VAL A 228 4.46 10.74 27.29
CA VAL A 228 4.15 10.61 28.73
C VAL A 228 5.34 10.08 29.54
N VAL A 229 6.10 9.14 29.00
CA VAL A 229 7.33 8.62 29.64
C VAL A 229 8.37 9.73 29.76
N VAL A 230 8.57 10.53 28.71
CA VAL A 230 9.48 11.69 28.74
C VAL A 230 9.03 12.74 29.75
N ILE A 231 7.74 13.05 29.85
CA ILE A 231 7.21 13.98 30.86
C ILE A 231 7.48 13.48 32.29
N VAL A 232 7.34 12.17 32.54
CA VAL A 232 7.70 11.57 33.83
C VAL A 232 9.19 11.73 34.11
N VAL A 233 10.06 11.29 33.18
CA VAL A 233 11.53 11.36 33.33
C VAL A 233 12.03 12.78 33.56
N LEU A 234 11.54 13.76 32.79
CA LEU A 234 11.87 15.19 32.97
C LEU A 234 11.47 15.71 34.36
N GLY A 235 10.43 15.14 34.98
CA GLY A 235 10.04 15.45 36.35
C GLY A 235 11.05 15.02 37.42
N TYR A 236 12.03 14.17 37.08
CA TYR A 236 13.06 13.66 37.98
C TYR A 236 14.48 14.15 37.64
N THR A 237 14.69 14.83 36.50
CA THR A 237 16.05 15.26 36.08
C THR A 237 16.71 16.25 37.04
N GLY A 238 15.92 17.00 37.82
CA GLY A 238 16.46 17.92 38.84
C GLY A 238 17.01 17.22 40.08
N ASP A 239 16.53 16.01 40.37
CA ASP A 239 16.91 15.22 41.55
C ASP A 239 18.00 14.18 41.25
N PHE A 240 18.36 14.01 39.97
CA PHE A 240 19.29 12.97 39.50
C PHE A 240 20.75 13.40 39.64
N ASP A 241 21.53 12.67 40.43
CA ASP A 241 22.97 12.91 40.58
C ASP A 241 23.76 12.14 39.51
N LEU A 242 24.35 12.90 38.58
CA LEU A 242 25.19 12.38 37.49
C LEU A 242 26.51 11.73 37.93
N LYS A 243 27.04 12.08 39.12
CA LYS A 243 28.25 11.46 39.69
C LYS A 243 27.93 10.15 40.39
N LEU A 244 26.77 10.07 41.05
CA LEU A 244 26.26 8.86 41.68
C LEU A 244 25.71 7.86 40.66
N GLY A 245 25.17 8.36 39.54
CA GLY A 245 24.47 7.54 38.55
C GLY A 245 23.10 7.07 39.07
N GLY A 246 22.39 7.94 39.77
CA GLY A 246 21.10 7.65 40.41
C GLY A 246 20.61 8.81 41.29
N PHE A 247 19.72 8.51 42.23
CA PHE A 247 19.17 9.49 43.17
C PHE A 247 19.82 9.33 44.55
N ASP A 248 20.11 10.43 45.23
CA ASP A 248 20.72 10.40 46.56
C ASP A 248 19.84 9.70 47.60
N TYR A 249 20.49 9.11 48.61
CA TYR A 249 19.84 8.39 49.70
C TYR A 249 18.86 9.27 50.49
N LEU A 250 19.16 10.56 50.69
CA LEU A 250 18.24 11.48 51.39
C LEU A 250 16.95 11.72 50.59
N THR A 251 17.01 11.63 49.26
CA THR A 251 15.84 11.75 48.38
C THR A 251 14.91 10.54 48.53
N TRP A 252 15.46 9.33 48.64
CA TRP A 252 14.69 8.11 48.89
C TRP A 252 14.03 8.05 50.28
N TYR A 253 14.54 8.82 51.25
CA TYR A 253 13.97 8.95 52.59
C TYR A 253 12.78 9.92 52.67
N ASN A 254 12.44 10.60 51.58
CA ASN A 254 11.22 11.39 51.50
C ASN A 254 10.06 10.50 51.06
N ASP A 255 9.17 10.15 51.99
CA ASP A 255 8.03 9.25 51.75
C ASP A 255 7.13 9.68 50.57
N GLU A 256 6.89 10.99 50.38
CA GLU A 256 6.07 11.49 49.27
C GLU A 256 6.80 11.34 47.92
N TRP A 257 8.10 11.60 47.88
CA TRP A 257 8.91 11.43 46.68
C TRP A 257 9.06 9.95 46.34
N MET A 258 9.35 9.10 47.33
CA MET A 258 9.55 7.66 47.15
C MET A 258 8.26 6.97 46.73
N ALA A 259 7.11 7.27 47.35
CA ALA A 259 5.82 6.74 46.92
C ALA A 259 5.45 7.17 45.48
N ARG A 260 5.85 8.37 45.05
CA ARG A 260 5.67 8.83 43.67
C ARG A 260 6.63 8.10 42.71
N ALA A 261 7.92 8.06 43.03
CA ALA A 261 8.97 7.44 42.23
C ALA A 261 8.76 5.94 42.05
N TYR A 262 8.35 5.22 43.11
CA TYR A 262 8.03 3.80 43.06
C TYR A 262 6.98 3.46 41.99
N ASN A 263 5.93 4.29 41.88
CA ASN A 263 4.87 4.10 40.89
C ASN A 263 5.27 4.63 39.50
N GLU A 264 5.85 5.82 39.43
CA GLU A 264 6.22 6.45 38.15
C GLU A 264 7.42 5.75 37.47
N PHE A 265 8.37 5.20 38.22
CA PHE A 265 9.46 4.38 37.64
C PHE A 265 8.93 3.07 37.07
N GLN A 266 7.87 2.48 37.64
CA GLN A 266 7.18 1.33 37.02
C GLN A 266 6.42 1.70 35.73
N VAL A 267 6.33 2.98 35.35
CA VAL A 267 5.89 3.41 34.01
C VAL A 267 7.10 3.51 33.08
N VAL A 268 8.20 4.13 33.54
CA VAL A 268 9.43 4.33 32.76
C VAL A 268 10.12 3.00 32.43
N ILE A 269 10.40 2.19 33.45
CA ILE A 269 11.10 0.91 33.39
C ILE A 269 10.18 -0.17 32.79
N VAL A 270 10.78 -1.10 32.04
CA VAL A 270 10.12 -2.29 31.50
C VAL A 270 9.85 -3.27 32.64
N VAL A 271 8.57 -3.43 32.99
CA VAL A 271 8.14 -4.29 34.13
C VAL A 271 7.74 -5.71 33.71
N SER A 272 7.58 -5.98 32.41
CA SER A 272 7.26 -7.32 31.90
C SER A 272 7.55 -7.45 30.40
N TRP A 273 7.63 -8.69 29.91
CA TRP A 273 7.70 -8.96 28.47
C TRP A 273 6.48 -8.45 27.69
N MET A 274 5.29 -8.48 28.28
CA MET A 274 4.09 -7.90 27.68
C MET A 274 4.14 -6.37 27.60
N ASP A 275 4.75 -5.71 28.58
CA ASP A 275 5.02 -4.26 28.53
C ASP A 275 5.99 -3.94 27.38
N LEU A 276 7.10 -4.67 27.26
CA LEU A 276 8.05 -4.49 26.16
C LEU A 276 7.42 -4.73 24.78
N ALA A 277 6.64 -5.81 24.63
CA ALA A 277 5.94 -6.13 23.40
C ALA A 277 4.93 -5.03 23.00
N SER A 278 4.22 -4.46 23.99
CA SER A 278 3.32 -3.32 23.77
C SER A 278 4.08 -2.11 23.21
N ARG A 279 5.16 -1.70 23.87
CA ARG A 279 6.00 -0.56 23.43
C ARG A 279 6.58 -0.78 22.03
N THR A 280 6.93 -2.01 21.70
CA THR A 280 7.49 -2.37 20.38
C THR A 280 6.44 -2.27 19.27
N PHE A 281 5.20 -2.71 19.54
CA PHE A 281 4.09 -2.65 18.59
C PHE A 281 3.81 -1.19 18.18
N PHE A 282 3.60 -0.30 19.15
CA PHE A 282 3.31 1.12 18.92
C PHE A 282 4.46 1.94 18.31
N SER A 283 5.64 1.33 18.14
CA SER A 283 6.78 1.96 17.46
C SER A 283 6.74 1.77 15.94
N LEU A 284 5.85 0.92 15.40
CA LEU A 284 5.93 0.40 14.02
C LEU A 284 4.76 0.80 13.09
N ASP A 285 3.82 1.64 13.53
CA ASP A 285 2.46 1.78 12.98
C ASP A 285 2.27 2.47 11.58
N PHE A 286 3.33 2.68 10.78
CA PHE A 286 3.27 3.42 9.50
C PHE A 286 3.44 2.53 8.24
N PRO A 287 2.54 2.59 7.21
CA PRO A 287 2.51 1.60 6.12
C PRO A 287 3.24 1.98 4.81
N PRO A 288 4.22 1.18 4.33
CA PRO A 288 4.98 1.43 3.09
C PRO A 288 4.55 0.60 1.84
N THR A 289 3.36 -0.01 1.77
CA THR A 289 3.10 -1.25 0.98
C THR A 289 2.06 -1.15 -0.17
N VAL A 290 2.22 -0.22 -1.12
CA VAL A 290 1.15 0.18 -2.09
C VAL A 290 1.42 -0.19 -3.58
N TYR A 291 1.35 -1.50 -3.91
CA TYR A 291 1.21 -2.17 -5.23
C TYR A 291 -0.23 -2.22 -5.88
N ASP A 292 -1.15 -3.15 -5.59
CA ASP A 292 -2.47 -3.36 -6.31
C ASP A 292 -3.62 -2.31 -6.13
N VAL A 293 -3.94 -1.45 -7.12
CA VAL A 293 -4.94 -0.35 -7.04
C VAL A 293 -6.20 -0.57 -7.89
N GLU A 294 -7.38 -0.47 -7.25
CA GLU A 294 -8.69 -0.60 -7.91
C GLU A 294 -9.55 0.67 -7.77
N PHE A 295 -10.13 1.14 -8.88
CA PHE A 295 -11.11 2.21 -8.99
C PHE A 295 -12.25 1.74 -9.89
N CYS A 296 -13.40 1.44 -9.29
CA CYS A 296 -14.53 0.89 -10.00
C CYS A 296 -15.76 1.80 -9.87
N VAL A 297 -16.49 2.02 -10.97
CA VAL A 297 -17.71 2.85 -11.03
C VAL A 297 -17.47 4.29 -10.54
N THR A 298 -16.39 4.92 -11.04
CA THR A 298 -15.98 6.27 -10.62
C THR A 298 -16.33 7.34 -11.66
N ASN A 299 -16.09 8.61 -11.31
CA ASN A 299 -16.09 9.72 -12.26
C ASN A 299 -14.67 10.21 -12.63
N LEU A 300 -13.67 9.34 -12.48
CA LEU A 300 -12.28 9.59 -12.86
C LEU A 300 -12.16 9.72 -14.39
N ARG A 301 -11.52 10.80 -14.86
CA ARG A 301 -11.42 11.17 -16.30
C ARG A 301 -10.01 11.37 -16.81
N GLU A 302 -9.07 11.52 -15.89
CA GLU A 302 -7.75 12.13 -16.06
C GLU A 302 -6.90 11.51 -14.95
N LEU A 303 -5.73 10.95 -15.28
CA LEU A 303 -4.77 10.49 -14.29
C LEU A 303 -3.73 11.59 -14.04
N PRO A 304 -3.05 11.62 -12.87
CA PRO A 304 -1.94 12.54 -12.67
C PRO A 304 -0.78 12.20 -13.62
N ASP A 305 -0.26 13.20 -14.34
CA ASP A 305 0.88 13.03 -15.27
C ASP A 305 2.15 12.44 -14.63
N ASP A 306 2.25 12.40 -13.30
CA ASP A 306 3.39 11.93 -12.51
C ASP A 306 3.10 10.65 -11.69
N LEU A 307 2.01 9.93 -11.99
CA LEU A 307 1.61 8.70 -11.28
C LEU A 307 2.70 7.62 -11.30
N ASP A 308 3.43 7.52 -12.43
CA ASP A 308 4.59 6.63 -12.65
C ASP A 308 5.80 6.92 -11.76
N THR A 309 5.87 8.11 -11.15
CA THR A 309 6.91 8.47 -10.17
C THR A 309 6.52 8.22 -8.72
N LYS A 310 5.21 8.04 -8.46
CA LYS A 310 4.62 7.98 -7.11
C LYS A 310 4.20 6.58 -6.71
N TRP A 311 3.74 5.78 -7.66
CA TRP A 311 3.33 4.40 -7.44
C TRP A 311 4.43 3.46 -7.93
N ALA A 312 4.51 2.26 -7.37
CA ALA A 312 5.52 1.28 -7.76
C ALA A 312 5.28 0.78 -9.20
N GLN A 313 6.24 0.06 -9.78
CA GLN A 313 6.03 -0.63 -11.06
C GLN A 313 5.37 -2.00 -10.85
N ASN A 314 4.93 -2.63 -11.94
CA ASN A 314 4.30 -3.96 -11.97
C ASN A 314 2.98 -4.08 -11.18
N LEU A 315 2.34 -2.97 -10.83
CA LEU A 315 1.07 -2.95 -10.11
C LEU A 315 -0.02 -3.79 -10.80
N LEU A 316 -0.94 -4.30 -10.00
CA LEU A 316 -2.28 -4.59 -10.48
C LEU A 316 -3.05 -3.26 -10.50
N LEU A 317 -3.56 -2.85 -11.66
CA LEU A 317 -4.35 -1.64 -11.83
C LEU A 317 -5.69 -1.98 -12.46
N GLN A 318 -6.77 -1.56 -11.80
CA GLN A 318 -8.12 -1.63 -12.32
C GLN A 318 -8.73 -0.23 -12.26
N PHE A 319 -9.12 0.30 -13.42
CA PHE A 319 -9.90 1.53 -13.55
C PHE A 319 -11.19 1.17 -14.27
N GLU A 320 -12.05 0.32 -13.69
CA GLU A 320 -13.24 -0.18 -14.38
C GLU A 320 -14.45 0.77 -14.25
N TYR A 321 -15.30 0.84 -15.29
CA TYR A 321 -16.52 1.66 -15.32
C TYR A 321 -16.32 3.12 -14.88
N SER A 322 -15.16 3.68 -15.23
CA SER A 322 -14.79 5.06 -14.94
C SER A 322 -15.13 5.96 -16.14
N GLN A 323 -14.54 7.15 -16.25
CA GLN A 323 -14.82 8.10 -17.33
C GLN A 323 -13.55 8.50 -18.10
N LEU A 324 -12.54 7.62 -18.15
CA LEU A 324 -11.33 7.82 -18.94
C LEU A 324 -11.70 7.78 -20.44
N THR A 325 -11.32 8.81 -21.19
CA THR A 325 -11.60 8.88 -22.65
C THR A 325 -10.42 8.47 -23.53
N VAL A 326 -9.25 8.28 -22.94
CA VAL A 326 -8.01 7.84 -23.59
C VAL A 326 -7.22 6.92 -22.64
N VAL A 327 -6.37 6.06 -23.18
CA VAL A 327 -5.33 5.39 -22.39
C VAL A 327 -4.25 6.43 -22.09
N ASP A 328 -4.15 6.84 -20.82
CA ASP A 328 -3.19 7.85 -20.41
C ASP A 328 -1.73 7.34 -20.56
N PRO A 329 -0.82 8.09 -21.20
CA PRO A 329 0.59 7.71 -21.33
C PRO A 329 1.28 7.39 -19.99
N VAL A 330 0.77 7.91 -18.87
CA VAL A 330 1.29 7.56 -17.54
C VAL A 330 1.15 6.06 -17.22
N LEU A 331 0.10 5.40 -17.73
CA LEU A 331 -0.09 3.95 -17.54
C LEU A 331 0.99 3.13 -18.25
N ILE A 332 1.42 3.58 -19.42
CA ILE A 332 2.50 2.95 -20.19
C ILE A 332 3.84 3.07 -19.41
N ARG A 333 4.14 4.26 -18.88
CA ARG A 333 5.40 4.51 -18.14
C ARG A 333 5.42 3.87 -16.75
N LEU A 334 4.26 3.76 -16.10
CA LEU A 334 4.08 3.11 -14.80
C LEU A 334 4.30 1.59 -14.87
N GLY A 335 4.08 0.98 -16.04
CA GLY A 335 4.38 -0.43 -16.28
C GLY A 335 3.62 -1.41 -15.39
N PRO A 336 2.27 -1.41 -15.39
CA PRO A 336 1.48 -2.35 -14.60
C PRO A 336 1.67 -3.80 -15.05
N GLY A 337 1.77 -4.72 -14.09
CA GLY A 337 1.78 -6.16 -14.35
C GLY A 337 0.40 -6.66 -14.78
N TYR A 338 -0.65 -5.88 -14.52
CA TYR A 338 -2.03 -6.19 -14.86
C TYR A 338 -2.81 -4.89 -15.00
N LEU A 339 -3.52 -4.71 -16.12
CA LEU A 339 -4.22 -3.47 -16.43
C LEU A 339 -5.65 -3.75 -16.90
N ALA A 340 -6.66 -3.36 -16.13
CA ALA A 340 -8.06 -3.38 -16.53
C ALA A 340 -8.60 -1.95 -16.69
N LEU A 341 -9.18 -1.67 -17.86
CA LEU A 341 -9.82 -0.41 -18.26
C LEU A 341 -11.27 -0.62 -18.71
N THR A 342 -11.82 -1.82 -18.47
CA THR A 342 -13.20 -2.25 -18.80
C THR A 342 -14.25 -1.18 -18.52
N GLY A 343 -15.20 -0.96 -19.43
CA GLY A 343 -16.33 -0.05 -19.22
C GLY A 343 -16.03 1.44 -19.30
N ASN A 344 -14.83 1.86 -19.73
CA ASN A 344 -14.51 3.28 -19.94
C ASN A 344 -14.88 3.77 -21.34
N PRO A 345 -15.19 5.07 -21.52
CA PRO A 345 -15.45 5.70 -22.82
C PRO A 345 -14.17 5.94 -23.65
N ILE A 346 -13.25 4.96 -23.71
CA ILE A 346 -12.08 4.96 -24.59
C ILE A 346 -12.46 4.24 -25.89
N THR A 347 -12.26 4.89 -27.03
CA THR A 347 -12.58 4.35 -28.38
C THR A 347 -11.35 3.83 -29.13
N GLU A 348 -10.16 4.31 -28.77
CA GLU A 348 -8.89 4.02 -29.47
C GLU A 348 -7.80 3.63 -28.45
N LEU A 349 -6.99 2.62 -28.79
CA LEU A 349 -5.88 2.15 -27.96
C LEU A 349 -4.53 2.50 -28.62
N PRO A 350 -3.54 3.04 -27.87
CA PRO A 350 -2.17 3.17 -28.38
C PRO A 350 -1.51 1.78 -28.51
N PRO A 351 -0.60 1.56 -29.48
CA PRO A 351 0.11 0.29 -29.61
C PRO A 351 0.89 -0.06 -28.34
N ASP A 352 1.48 0.95 -27.70
CA ASP A 352 2.32 0.86 -26.51
C ASP A 352 1.64 0.11 -25.34
N ILE A 353 0.31 0.06 -25.26
CA ILE A 353 -0.41 -0.69 -24.21
C ILE A 353 -0.12 -2.20 -24.26
N PHE A 354 0.19 -2.73 -25.45
CA PHE A 354 0.57 -4.13 -25.65
C PHE A 354 2.10 -4.34 -25.56
N GLU A 355 2.89 -3.27 -25.50
CA GLU A 355 4.37 -3.31 -25.45
C GLU A 355 4.96 -3.13 -24.03
N ILE A 356 4.10 -2.92 -23.02
CA ILE A 356 4.49 -2.72 -21.63
C ILE A 356 5.24 -3.95 -21.09
N ASP A 357 6.49 -3.77 -20.65
CA ASP A 357 7.30 -4.85 -20.07
C ASP A 357 6.66 -5.41 -18.78
N ASN A 358 6.55 -6.75 -18.71
CA ASN A 358 5.98 -7.53 -17.61
C ASN A 358 4.45 -7.48 -17.42
N THR A 359 3.68 -6.81 -18.29
CA THR A 359 2.21 -6.96 -18.28
C THR A 359 1.80 -8.39 -18.61
N TYR A 360 1.01 -8.99 -17.73
CA TYR A 360 0.47 -10.35 -17.83
C TYR A 360 -0.96 -10.38 -18.40
N LEU A 361 -1.76 -9.35 -18.12
CA LEU A 361 -3.17 -9.29 -18.52
C LEU A 361 -3.59 -7.86 -18.89
N ILE A 362 -4.42 -7.76 -19.93
CA ILE A 362 -5.09 -6.53 -20.36
C ILE A 362 -6.61 -6.73 -20.38
N GLY A 363 -7.34 -5.86 -19.71
CA GLY A 363 -8.81 -5.78 -19.69
C GLY A 363 -9.31 -4.53 -20.41
N ILE A 364 -10.07 -4.73 -21.49
CA ILE A 364 -10.64 -3.70 -22.37
C ILE A 364 -12.07 -4.08 -22.80
N SER A 365 -12.85 -4.70 -21.90
CA SER A 365 -14.22 -5.18 -22.20
C SER A 365 -15.27 -4.08 -22.03
N ASP A 366 -16.44 -4.21 -22.69
CA ASP A 366 -17.55 -3.23 -22.65
C ASP A 366 -17.08 -1.80 -23.00
N MET A 367 -16.28 -1.70 -24.07
CA MET A 367 -15.68 -0.45 -24.58
C MET A 367 -15.95 -0.34 -26.07
N ASP A 368 -16.12 0.89 -26.56
CA ASP A 368 -16.49 1.19 -27.96
C ASP A 368 -15.27 1.16 -28.90
N ILE A 369 -14.56 0.02 -28.88
CA ILE A 369 -13.33 -0.24 -29.63
C ILE A 369 -13.69 -1.03 -30.89
N HIS A 370 -13.38 -0.48 -32.06
CA HIS A 370 -13.65 -1.10 -33.37
C HIS A 370 -12.47 -1.91 -33.92
N GLU A 371 -11.23 -1.57 -33.55
CA GLU A 371 -10.02 -2.29 -33.95
C GLU A 371 -8.95 -2.24 -32.84
N LEU A 372 -8.10 -3.26 -32.80
CA LEU A 372 -6.87 -3.24 -31.99
C LEU A 372 -5.81 -2.36 -32.68
N PRO A 373 -4.77 -1.87 -31.98
CA PRO A 373 -3.75 -1.04 -32.61
C PRO A 373 -2.95 -1.82 -33.67
N ARG A 374 -2.77 -1.20 -34.84
CA ARG A 374 -2.10 -1.82 -35.99
C ARG A 374 -0.60 -2.07 -35.80
N ASN A 375 0.11 -1.15 -35.14
CA ASN A 375 1.58 -1.10 -35.12
C ASN A 375 2.18 -1.58 -33.79
N VAL A 376 1.80 -2.77 -33.31
CA VAL A 376 2.48 -3.39 -32.15
C VAL A 376 3.74 -4.11 -32.66
N THR A 377 4.89 -3.63 -32.23
CA THR A 377 6.23 -4.04 -32.71
C THR A 377 6.98 -4.93 -31.72
N LYS A 378 6.69 -4.80 -30.43
CA LYS A 378 7.31 -5.57 -29.35
C LYS A 378 6.23 -6.00 -28.36
N LEU A 379 5.48 -7.06 -28.68
CA LEU A 379 4.47 -7.60 -27.78
C LEU A 379 5.10 -7.98 -26.43
N SER A 380 4.46 -7.60 -25.33
CA SER A 380 4.95 -7.89 -23.98
C SER A 380 5.15 -9.40 -23.79
N ALA A 381 6.36 -9.81 -23.41
CA ALA A 381 6.78 -11.21 -23.36
C ALA A 381 6.01 -12.06 -22.33
N THR A 382 5.37 -11.40 -21.35
CA THR A 382 4.58 -12.01 -20.28
C THR A 382 3.08 -12.00 -20.55
N LEU A 383 2.60 -11.24 -21.55
CA LEU A 383 1.18 -11.09 -21.80
C LEU A 383 0.56 -12.45 -22.12
N ALA A 384 -0.39 -12.85 -21.29
CA ALA A 384 -1.10 -14.10 -21.44
C ALA A 384 -2.48 -13.85 -22.01
N TRP A 385 -3.28 -12.99 -21.38
CA TRP A 385 -4.72 -12.89 -21.63
C TRP A 385 -5.16 -11.45 -21.95
N VAL A 386 -6.04 -11.30 -22.94
CA VAL A 386 -6.67 -10.04 -23.35
C VAL A 386 -8.19 -10.20 -23.31
N PHE A 387 -8.85 -9.38 -22.48
CA PHE A 387 -10.30 -9.42 -22.29
C PHE A 387 -10.96 -8.26 -23.02
N MET A 388 -11.57 -8.57 -24.15
CA MET A 388 -12.18 -7.63 -25.10
C MET A 388 -13.63 -8.03 -25.41
N ARG A 389 -14.35 -8.52 -24.40
CA ARG A 389 -15.77 -8.88 -24.54
C ARG A 389 -16.60 -7.62 -24.80
N GLU A 390 -17.70 -7.75 -25.53
CA GLU A 390 -18.63 -6.64 -25.77
C GLU A 390 -17.92 -5.41 -26.39
N THR A 391 -16.92 -5.66 -27.25
CA THR A 391 -16.27 -4.66 -28.11
C THR A 391 -16.73 -4.83 -29.57
N ASN A 392 -16.54 -3.81 -30.39
CA ASN A 392 -16.93 -3.80 -31.80
C ASN A 392 -15.85 -4.38 -32.75
N VAL A 393 -14.86 -5.11 -32.22
CA VAL A 393 -13.75 -5.69 -33.00
C VAL A 393 -14.23 -6.84 -33.89
N SER A 394 -13.93 -6.74 -35.19
CA SER A 394 -14.32 -7.72 -36.22
C SER A 394 -13.15 -8.46 -36.87
N PHE A 395 -11.90 -8.09 -36.59
CA PHE A 395 -10.69 -8.69 -37.15
C PHE A 395 -9.47 -8.53 -36.23
N PHE A 396 -8.39 -9.27 -36.53
CA PHE A 396 -7.11 -9.20 -35.82
C PHE A 396 -5.96 -8.86 -36.78
N TRP A 397 -5.02 -8.02 -36.32
CA TRP A 397 -3.76 -7.73 -37.01
C TRP A 397 -2.77 -8.90 -36.94
N ASP A 398 -1.76 -8.91 -37.82
CA ASP A 398 -0.74 -9.95 -37.91
C ASP A 398 -0.02 -10.26 -36.57
N TRP A 399 0.33 -9.24 -35.78
CA TRP A 399 0.97 -9.40 -34.48
C TRP A 399 0.18 -10.26 -33.47
N ALA A 400 -1.13 -10.40 -33.65
CA ALA A 400 -1.95 -11.26 -32.79
C ALA A 400 -1.54 -12.74 -32.89
N ASP A 401 -0.93 -13.17 -34.01
CA ASP A 401 -0.45 -14.54 -34.21
C ASP A 401 0.66 -14.91 -33.21
N GLU A 402 1.52 -13.96 -32.78
CA GLU A 402 2.54 -14.22 -31.76
C GLU A 402 1.93 -14.72 -30.44
N LEU A 403 0.82 -14.08 -30.02
CA LEU A 403 0.14 -14.45 -28.79
C LEU A 403 -0.57 -15.81 -28.92
N VAL A 404 -1.10 -16.12 -30.11
CA VAL A 404 -1.72 -17.42 -30.42
C VAL A 404 -0.68 -18.55 -30.34
N GLU A 405 0.47 -18.38 -30.99
CA GLU A 405 1.58 -19.34 -30.97
C GLU A 405 2.13 -19.54 -29.54
N ARG A 406 2.31 -18.44 -28.80
CA ARG A 406 2.86 -18.46 -27.43
C ARG A 406 1.95 -19.13 -26.41
N MET A 407 0.62 -19.03 -26.57
CA MET A 407 -0.36 -19.46 -25.56
C MET A 407 -1.05 -20.80 -25.85
N ASN A 408 -0.89 -21.36 -27.05
CA ASN A 408 -1.44 -22.65 -27.47
C ASN A 408 -1.19 -23.77 -26.41
N PRO A 409 -2.23 -24.51 -25.93
CA PRO A 409 -3.63 -24.56 -26.40
C PRO A 409 -4.61 -23.72 -25.56
N SER A 410 -4.14 -22.69 -24.87
CA SER A 410 -4.97 -21.75 -24.12
C SER A 410 -5.66 -20.74 -25.05
N SER A 411 -6.74 -20.12 -24.58
CA SER A 411 -7.43 -19.04 -25.27
C SER A 411 -6.95 -17.66 -24.76
N PRO A 412 -5.93 -17.03 -25.36
CA PRO A 412 -5.48 -15.69 -24.95
C PRO A 412 -6.53 -14.60 -25.21
N TRP A 413 -7.39 -14.76 -26.22
CA TRP A 413 -8.35 -13.75 -26.63
C TRP A 413 -9.74 -14.06 -26.05
N ILE A 414 -10.22 -13.26 -25.10
CA ILE A 414 -11.57 -13.39 -24.53
C ILE A 414 -12.46 -12.33 -25.20
N ALA A 415 -13.08 -12.70 -26.32
CA ALA A 415 -13.75 -11.79 -27.25
C ALA A 415 -15.28 -12.03 -27.37
N GLY A 416 -15.91 -12.74 -26.42
CA GLY A 416 -17.35 -13.01 -26.44
C GLY A 416 -18.21 -11.74 -26.63
N TYR A 417 -19.28 -11.86 -27.41
CA TYR A 417 -20.14 -10.75 -27.84
C TYR A 417 -19.48 -9.68 -28.75
N SER A 418 -18.38 -10.01 -29.43
CA SER A 418 -17.82 -9.18 -30.51
C SER A 418 -18.34 -9.62 -31.91
N PRO A 419 -18.35 -8.73 -32.91
CA PRO A 419 -18.65 -9.08 -34.30
C PRO A 419 -17.76 -10.21 -34.86
N TYR A 420 -16.49 -10.29 -34.46
CA TYR A 420 -15.61 -11.41 -34.83
C TYR A 420 -16.19 -12.75 -34.37
N CYS A 421 -16.66 -12.83 -33.12
CA CYS A 421 -17.27 -14.03 -32.56
C CYS A 421 -18.64 -14.36 -33.19
N GLU A 422 -19.40 -13.36 -33.64
CA GLU A 422 -20.62 -13.61 -34.42
C GLU A 422 -20.31 -14.23 -35.79
N ASP A 423 -19.28 -13.74 -36.48
CA ASP A 423 -18.86 -14.31 -37.76
C ASP A 423 -18.26 -15.70 -37.62
N LEU A 424 -17.44 -15.93 -36.57
CA LEU A 424 -16.94 -17.27 -36.25
C LEU A 424 -18.10 -18.24 -36.02
N ALA A 425 -19.15 -17.85 -35.28
CA ALA A 425 -20.33 -18.69 -35.09
C ALA A 425 -21.08 -18.98 -36.41
N LYS A 426 -21.12 -18.05 -37.36
CA LYS A 426 -21.69 -18.26 -38.72
C LYS A 426 -20.84 -19.21 -39.57
N ILE A 427 -19.52 -19.20 -39.39
CA ILE A 427 -18.58 -20.12 -40.05
C ILE A 427 -18.73 -21.52 -39.45
N GLU A 428 -18.71 -21.65 -38.12
CA GLU A 428 -18.86 -22.92 -37.40
C GLU A 428 -20.20 -23.62 -37.68
N ASN A 429 -21.29 -22.84 -37.84
CA ASN A 429 -22.61 -23.38 -38.18
C ASN A 429 -22.86 -23.54 -39.69
N GLY A 430 -21.90 -23.17 -40.54
CA GLY A 430 -21.96 -23.31 -42.00
C GLY A 430 -22.87 -22.33 -42.74
N THR A 431 -23.32 -21.24 -42.10
CA THR A 431 -24.09 -20.17 -42.77
C THR A 431 -23.21 -19.15 -43.50
N ALA A 432 -21.92 -19.08 -43.17
CA ALA A 432 -20.89 -18.32 -43.89
C ALA A 432 -19.66 -19.19 -44.18
N THR A 433 -18.88 -18.82 -45.20
CA THR A 433 -17.62 -19.53 -45.56
C THR A 433 -16.36 -18.71 -45.31
N ALA A 434 -16.52 -17.47 -44.82
CA ALA A 434 -15.46 -16.51 -44.53
C ALA A 434 -15.97 -15.47 -43.52
N PHE A 435 -15.07 -14.76 -42.86
CA PHE A 435 -15.39 -13.58 -42.05
C PHE A 435 -15.95 -12.45 -42.93
N SER A 436 -16.73 -11.53 -42.36
CA SER A 436 -17.27 -10.38 -43.10
C SER A 436 -16.18 -9.40 -43.54
N VAL A 437 -15.10 -9.29 -42.77
CA VAL A 437 -13.88 -8.57 -43.14
C VAL A 437 -13.07 -9.43 -44.11
N THR A 438 -12.75 -8.88 -45.28
CA THR A 438 -11.95 -9.59 -46.30
C THR A 438 -10.50 -9.73 -45.84
N LEU A 439 -9.94 -10.94 -45.95
CA LEU A 439 -8.55 -11.22 -45.56
C LEU A 439 -7.56 -10.29 -46.29
N SER A 440 -6.74 -9.60 -45.50
CA SER A 440 -5.62 -8.77 -45.95
C SER A 440 -4.29 -9.45 -45.57
N PRO A 441 -3.19 -9.24 -46.34
CA PRO A 441 -1.86 -9.64 -45.90
C PRO A 441 -1.38 -8.99 -44.60
N GLU A 442 -2.03 -7.89 -44.18
CA GLU A 442 -1.74 -7.16 -42.93
C GLU A 442 -2.48 -7.73 -41.70
N TYR A 443 -3.39 -8.68 -41.90
CA TYR A 443 -4.18 -9.30 -40.82
C TYR A 443 -3.57 -10.62 -40.37
N SER A 444 -3.96 -11.09 -39.19
CA SER A 444 -3.60 -12.40 -38.63
C SER A 444 -3.94 -13.52 -39.62
N GLN A 445 -2.92 -14.24 -40.07
CA GLN A 445 -3.07 -15.34 -41.03
C GLN A 445 -3.53 -16.63 -40.33
N THR A 446 -3.60 -16.64 -39.00
CA THR A 446 -4.20 -17.72 -38.20
C THR A 446 -5.67 -17.44 -37.88
N LEU A 447 -6.00 -16.22 -37.44
CA LEU A 447 -7.33 -15.86 -36.93
C LEU A 447 -8.30 -15.38 -38.02
N MET A 448 -7.81 -14.86 -39.15
CA MET A 448 -8.67 -14.36 -40.25
C MET A 448 -8.82 -15.32 -41.44
N ASP A 449 -8.12 -16.47 -41.43
CA ASP A 449 -8.34 -17.55 -42.40
C ASP A 449 -9.06 -18.74 -41.74
N PRO A 450 -10.36 -18.96 -42.00
CA PRO A 450 -11.13 -20.08 -41.44
C PRO A 450 -10.92 -21.41 -42.20
N SER A 451 -9.79 -21.58 -42.91
CA SER A 451 -9.45 -22.83 -43.56
C SER A 451 -9.37 -24.01 -42.58
N ALA A 452 -9.51 -25.23 -43.11
CA ALA A 452 -9.42 -26.47 -42.33
C ALA A 452 -8.09 -26.67 -41.58
N LYS A 453 -7.05 -25.89 -41.92
CA LYS A 453 -5.76 -25.85 -41.20
C LYS A 453 -5.87 -25.08 -39.88
N ASN A 454 -6.61 -23.97 -39.89
CA ASN A 454 -6.61 -22.99 -38.82
C ASN A 454 -7.84 -23.08 -37.91
N ILE A 455 -8.96 -23.63 -38.37
CA ILE A 455 -10.24 -23.61 -37.64
C ILE A 455 -10.16 -24.20 -36.21
N GLU A 456 -9.33 -25.23 -35.99
CA GLU A 456 -9.06 -25.80 -34.65
C GLU A 456 -8.22 -24.85 -33.77
N VAL A 457 -7.28 -24.13 -34.37
CA VAL A 457 -6.47 -23.10 -33.69
C VAL A 457 -7.35 -21.89 -33.34
N ILE A 458 -8.25 -21.46 -34.22
CA ILE A 458 -9.20 -20.36 -33.96
C ILE A 458 -10.09 -20.72 -32.75
N GLY A 459 -10.70 -21.91 -32.76
CA GLY A 459 -11.59 -22.37 -31.68
C GLY A 459 -10.90 -22.65 -30.34
N THR A 460 -9.56 -22.75 -30.32
CA THR A 460 -8.76 -22.81 -29.07
C THR A 460 -8.20 -21.46 -28.66
N ALA A 461 -7.81 -20.59 -29.61
CA ALA A 461 -7.20 -19.29 -29.35
C ALA A 461 -8.20 -18.20 -28.94
N VAL A 462 -9.43 -18.22 -29.48
CA VAL A 462 -10.45 -17.21 -29.24
C VAL A 462 -11.64 -17.77 -28.45
N ASN A 463 -11.84 -17.27 -27.24
CA ASN A 463 -12.93 -17.65 -26.36
C ASN A 463 -14.15 -16.75 -26.57
N CYS A 464 -15.06 -17.21 -27.43
CA CYS A 464 -16.33 -16.53 -27.74
C CYS A 464 -17.48 -16.82 -26.74
N LYS A 465 -17.22 -17.45 -25.59
CA LYS A 465 -18.28 -17.85 -24.65
C LYS A 465 -18.87 -16.65 -23.90
N ALA A 466 -20.20 -16.70 -23.71
CA ALA A 466 -20.97 -15.73 -22.94
C ALA A 466 -20.41 -15.51 -21.53
N THR A 467 -20.10 -16.59 -20.82
CA THR A 467 -19.52 -16.61 -19.47
C THR A 467 -18.25 -17.45 -19.46
N THR A 468 -17.20 -16.91 -18.85
CA THR A 468 -15.94 -17.63 -18.62
C THR A 468 -15.95 -18.27 -17.23
N ARG A 469 -15.25 -19.41 -17.06
CA ARG A 469 -14.98 -19.99 -15.73
C ARG A 469 -13.86 -19.28 -14.97
N LEU A 470 -13.40 -18.14 -15.50
CA LEU A 470 -12.38 -17.30 -14.90
C LEU A 470 -13.05 -16.39 -13.86
N PRO A 471 -12.34 -15.95 -12.80
CA PRO A 471 -12.94 -15.18 -11.71
C PRO A 471 -13.73 -13.93 -12.15
N SER A 472 -13.37 -13.36 -13.30
CA SER A 472 -14.01 -12.19 -13.90
C SER A 472 -15.41 -12.42 -14.50
N GLY A 473 -15.84 -13.67 -14.74
CA GLY A 473 -17.24 -14.10 -15.02
C GLY A 473 -18.01 -13.52 -16.23
N GLY A 474 -17.69 -12.31 -16.68
CA GLY A 474 -18.45 -11.43 -17.56
C GLY A 474 -17.67 -10.16 -17.96
N GLY A 475 -16.34 -10.22 -18.02
CA GLY A 475 -15.47 -9.13 -18.53
C GLY A 475 -15.04 -8.07 -17.52
N VAL A 476 -15.67 -8.05 -16.34
CA VAL A 476 -15.35 -7.16 -15.21
C VAL A 476 -14.48 -7.92 -14.22
N PHE A 477 -13.37 -7.34 -13.78
CA PHE A 477 -12.43 -8.01 -12.87
C PHE A 477 -12.77 -7.81 -11.40
N HIS A 478 -13.22 -6.60 -11.03
CA HIS A 478 -13.76 -6.39 -9.70
C HIS A 478 -15.17 -7.00 -9.59
N PRO A 479 -15.51 -7.76 -8.54
CA PRO A 479 -16.79 -8.46 -8.42
C PRO A 479 -17.94 -7.53 -8.00
N LEU A 480 -18.14 -6.41 -8.72
CA LEU A 480 -19.08 -5.33 -8.39
C LEU A 480 -20.49 -5.82 -8.04
N PHE A 481 -21.07 -6.70 -8.87
CA PHE A 481 -22.42 -7.24 -8.62
C PHE A 481 -22.52 -8.07 -7.33
N TYR A 482 -21.42 -8.68 -6.88
CA TYR A 482 -21.36 -9.43 -5.62
C TYR A 482 -21.21 -8.46 -4.43
N GLU A 483 -20.28 -7.51 -4.51
CA GLU A 483 -20.09 -6.46 -3.51
C GLU A 483 -21.35 -5.60 -3.31
N ASP A 484 -21.98 -5.08 -4.37
CA ASP A 484 -23.21 -4.29 -4.29
C ASP A 484 -24.35 -5.07 -3.63
N SER A 485 -24.45 -6.38 -3.93
CA SER A 485 -25.48 -7.27 -3.35
C SER A 485 -25.29 -7.52 -1.84
N ILE A 486 -24.06 -7.45 -1.35
CA ILE A 486 -23.71 -7.62 0.07
C ILE A 486 -23.81 -6.30 0.82
N ASN A 487 -23.33 -5.21 0.22
CA ASN A 487 -23.30 -3.88 0.82
C ASN A 487 -24.64 -3.11 0.71
N ALA A 488 -25.66 -3.71 0.09
CA ALA A 488 -26.97 -3.11 -0.17
C ALA A 488 -26.89 -1.76 -0.92
N ILE A 489 -25.85 -1.58 -1.73
CA ILE A 489 -25.69 -0.43 -2.61
C ILE A 489 -26.69 -0.60 -3.74
N SER A 490 -27.48 0.44 -4.02
CA SER A 490 -28.41 0.39 -5.15
C SER A 490 -27.61 0.30 -6.44
N THR A 491 -27.90 -0.69 -7.28
CA THR A 491 -27.22 -0.88 -8.57
C THR A 491 -27.06 0.45 -9.31
N PRO A 492 -25.87 0.77 -9.84
CA PRO A 492 -25.66 1.99 -10.63
C PRO A 492 -26.71 2.12 -11.74
N PRO A 493 -27.13 3.35 -12.10
CA PRO A 493 -27.93 3.55 -13.31
C PRO A 493 -27.16 2.94 -14.49
N ALA A 494 -27.84 2.15 -15.32
CA ALA A 494 -27.23 1.60 -16.52
C ALA A 494 -26.55 2.72 -17.31
N LEU A 495 -25.31 2.48 -17.77
CA LEU A 495 -24.63 3.39 -18.67
C LEU A 495 -25.56 3.67 -19.85
N LEU A 496 -25.88 4.94 -20.06
CA LEU A 496 -26.69 5.39 -21.18
C LEU A 496 -25.87 5.21 -22.46
N ARG A 497 -25.86 3.99 -23.00
CA ARG A 497 -25.41 3.71 -24.37
C ARG A 497 -26.19 4.67 -25.29
N PRO A 498 -25.53 5.52 -26.08
CA PRO A 498 -26.21 6.35 -27.07
C PRO A 498 -26.99 5.43 -28.01
N ILE A 499 -28.31 5.60 -28.08
CA ILE A 499 -29.10 4.92 -29.10
C ILE A 499 -28.84 5.66 -30.41
N ASN A 500 -28.13 5.00 -31.33
CA ASN A 500 -28.09 5.32 -32.76
C ASN A 500 -28.25 4.00 -33.53
#